data_AF-A0A2L2YH31-F1
#
_entry.id   AF-A0A2L2YH31-F1
#
_cell.length_a   1.000
_cell.length_b   1.000
_cell.length_c   1.000
_cell.angle_alpha   90.00
_cell.angle_beta   90.00
_cell.angle_gamma   90.00
#
_symmetry.space_group_name_H-M   'P 1'
#
loop_
_entity.id
_entity.type
_entity.pdbx_description
1 polymer ?
#
loop_
_entity_poly.entity_id
_entity_poly.type
_entity_poly.pdbx_seq_one_letter_code
_entity_poly.pdbx_strand_id
1 'polypeptide(L)'
;KQHPATIAGKLKAGRGSVMVWGMFSWHSLGALIIVEGSMAQQKYASVRAGQVQSYIRIVFPQDDSIYQQNNANPHTANSVDKQFEGDLTPGFLT
;
A
#
# COMPACT_ATOMS: atom_id res chain seq x y z
N LYS A 1 27.95 33.80 -2.34
CA LYS A 1 27.81 32.75 -3.38
C LYS A 1 28.67 31.56 -2.95
N GLN A 2 28.11 30.35 -2.79
CA GLN A 2 28.85 29.16 -2.36
C GLN A 2 29.50 28.46 -3.58
N HIS A 3 30.73 27.97 -3.39
CA HIS A 3 31.57 27.33 -4.41
C HIS A 3 31.11 25.88 -4.68
N PRO A 4 31.07 25.40 -5.93
CA PRO A 4 30.43 24.11 -6.30
C PRO A 4 31.18 22.84 -5.88
N ALA A 5 32.27 22.95 -5.10
CA ALA A 5 33.13 21.81 -4.75
C ALA A 5 32.75 21.11 -3.44
N THR A 6 31.73 21.59 -2.71
CA THR A 6 31.28 20.96 -1.47
C THR A 6 29.81 20.54 -1.59
N ILE A 7 29.59 19.36 -2.17
CA ILE A 7 28.31 18.67 -2.00
C ILE A 7 28.35 18.05 -0.60
N ALA A 8 27.94 18.81 0.41
CA ALA A 8 27.53 18.22 1.68
C ALA A 8 26.44 17.19 1.35
N GLY A 9 26.60 15.94 1.81
CA GLY A 9 25.72 14.82 1.46
C GLY A 9 24.25 15.14 1.76
N LYS A 10 23.53 15.67 0.76
CA LYS A 10 22.10 15.94 0.87
C LYS A 10 21.38 14.63 0.63
N LEU A 11 20.80 14.06 1.70
CA LEU A 11 20.02 12.82 1.67
C LEU A 11 18.78 12.91 0.75
N LYS A 12 18.30 14.12 0.45
CA LYS A 12 17.20 14.39 -0.49
C LYS A 12 17.48 15.66 -1.29
N ALA A 13 17.37 15.57 -2.61
CA ALA A 13 17.33 16.74 -3.48
C ALA A 13 15.97 17.44 -3.32
N GLY A 14 15.93 18.77 -3.31
CA GLY A 14 14.71 19.57 -3.10
C GLY A 14 13.69 19.54 -4.25
N ARG A 15 13.69 18.49 -5.09
CA ARG A 15 12.89 18.38 -6.32
C ARG A 15 11.55 17.65 -6.13
N GLY A 16 11.13 17.42 -4.89
CA GLY A 16 9.87 16.74 -4.56
C GLY A 16 9.95 15.21 -4.66
N SER A 17 8.87 14.54 -4.23
CA SER A 17 8.73 13.08 -4.25
C SER A 17 7.30 12.69 -4.58
N VAL A 18 7.12 11.58 -5.29
CA VAL A 18 5.81 10.96 -5.54
C VAL A 18 5.65 9.77 -4.61
N MET A 19 4.49 9.66 -3.97
CA MET A 19 4.12 8.46 -3.23
C MET A 19 3.32 7.54 -4.14
N VAL A 20 3.66 6.26 -4.14
CA VAL A 20 2.92 5.22 -4.86
C VAL A 20 2.54 4.10 -3.90
N TRP A 21 1.40 3.48 -4.16
CA TRP A 21 0.96 2.26 -3.50
C TRP A 21 0.79 1.17 -4.55
N GLY A 22 1.25 -0.04 -4.26
CA GLY A 22 0.99 -1.16 -5.15
C GLY A 22 1.12 -2.50 -4.45
N MET A 23 0.66 -3.54 -5.14
CA MET A 23 0.70 -4.92 -4.67
C MET A 23 1.19 -5.85 -5.78
N PHE A 24 1.77 -6.97 -5.40
CA PHE A 24 2.18 -8.01 -6.33
C PHE A 24 2.18 -9.37 -5.63
N SER A 25 2.18 -10.43 -6.40
CA SER A 25 2.38 -11.79 -5.92
C SER A 25 3.34 -12.54 -6.84
N TRP A 26 3.64 -13.80 -6.53
CA TRP A 26 4.46 -14.63 -7.41
C TRP A 26 3.79 -14.89 -8.77
N HIS A 27 2.46 -14.87 -8.83
CA HIS A 27 1.69 -15.13 -10.06
C HIS A 27 1.63 -13.91 -11.01
N SER A 28 1.53 -12.69 -10.46
CA SER A 28 1.36 -11.48 -11.26
C SER A 28 1.70 -10.19 -10.52
N LEU A 29 1.83 -9.10 -11.27
CA LEU A 29 1.81 -7.75 -10.72
C LEU A 29 0.36 -7.30 -10.55
N GLY A 30 0.06 -6.68 -9.40
CA GLY A 30 -1.21 -6.01 -9.13
C GLY A 30 -1.17 -4.53 -9.50
N ALA A 31 -2.12 -3.77 -8.96
CA ALA A 31 -2.22 -2.34 -9.23
C ALA A 31 -1.00 -1.56 -8.71
N LEU A 32 -0.60 -0.51 -9.43
CA LEU A 32 0.33 0.53 -8.96
C LEU A 32 -0.33 1.90 -9.12
N ILE A 33 -0.59 2.56 -8.00
CA ILE A 33 -1.44 3.75 -7.91
C ILE A 33 -0.62 4.90 -7.34
N ILE A 34 -0.71 6.06 -7.98
CA ILE A 34 -0.13 7.29 -7.47
C ILE A 34 -1.00 7.82 -6.33
N VAL A 35 -0.39 8.05 -5.18
CA VAL A 35 -1.05 8.62 -4.00
C VAL A 35 -0.71 10.10 -3.94
N GLU A 36 -1.73 10.94 -4.10
CA GLU A 36 -1.56 12.37 -3.91
C GLU A 36 -1.29 12.69 -2.43
N GLY A 37 -0.13 13.30 -2.15
CA GLY A 37 0.32 13.61 -0.81
C GLY A 37 0.77 12.36 -0.05
N SER A 38 0.15 12.10 1.11
CA SER A 38 0.44 10.94 1.96
C SER A 38 -0.73 9.96 1.98
N MET A 39 -0.42 8.68 2.21
CA MET A 39 -1.40 7.60 2.35
C MET A 39 -2.16 7.75 3.68
N ALA A 40 -3.26 8.48 3.65
CA ALA A 40 -4.21 8.54 4.75
C ALA A 40 -5.07 7.26 4.83
N GLN A 41 -5.58 6.96 6.03
CA GLN A 41 -6.38 5.77 6.32
C GLN A 41 -7.59 5.60 5.37
N GLN A 42 -8.32 6.67 5.08
CA GLN A 42 -9.47 6.62 4.16
C GLN A 42 -9.04 6.26 2.72
N LYS A 43 -7.93 6.84 2.25
CA LYS A 43 -7.37 6.52 0.93
C LYS A 43 -6.93 5.06 0.88
N TYR A 44 -6.32 4.58 1.96
CA TYR A 44 -5.92 3.17 2.08
C TYR A 44 -7.13 2.22 2.07
N ALA A 45 -8.18 2.53 2.83
CA ALA A 45 -9.42 1.75 2.86
C ALA A 45 -10.07 1.63 1.47
N SER A 46 -10.14 2.74 0.71
CA SER A 46 -10.67 2.74 -0.65
C SER A 46 -9.84 1.87 -1.61
N VAL A 47 -8.51 1.96 -1.51
CA VAL A 47 -7.60 1.14 -2.31
C VAL A 47 -7.76 -0.35 -1.97
N ARG A 48 -7.88 -0.70 -0.68
CA ARG A 48 -8.06 -2.08 -0.25
C ARG A 48 -9.38 -2.68 -0.74
N ALA A 49 -10.49 -1.96 -0.59
CA ALA A 49 -11.81 -2.43 -1.02
C ALA A 49 -11.90 -2.64 -2.53
N GLY A 50 -11.39 -1.69 -3.33
CA GLY A 50 -11.49 -1.77 -4.78
C GLY A 50 -10.46 -2.69 -5.42
N GLN A 51 -9.20 -2.60 -4.99
CA GLN A 51 -8.06 -3.17 -5.72
C GLN A 51 -7.62 -4.51 -5.13
N VAL A 52 -7.49 -4.62 -3.80
CA VAL A 52 -6.97 -5.84 -3.16
C VAL A 52 -7.97 -6.98 -3.30
N GLN A 53 -9.25 -6.73 -2.98
CA GLN A 53 -10.28 -7.77 -3.08
C GLN A 53 -10.45 -8.28 -4.52
N SER A 54 -10.48 -7.37 -5.49
CA SER A 54 -10.56 -7.72 -6.91
C SER A 54 -9.36 -8.54 -7.36
N TYR A 55 -8.15 -8.14 -6.93
CA TYR A 55 -6.92 -8.85 -7.28
C TYR A 55 -6.90 -10.27 -6.71
N ILE A 56 -7.25 -10.44 -5.42
CA ILE A 56 -7.31 -11.75 -4.77
C ILE A 56 -8.29 -12.67 -5.50
N ARG A 57 -9.52 -12.20 -5.77
CA ARG A 57 -10.54 -13.02 -6.46
C ARG A 57 -10.13 -13.48 -7.86
N ILE A 58 -9.36 -12.65 -8.58
CA ILE A 58 -8.93 -12.96 -9.95
C ILE A 58 -7.70 -13.87 -9.95
N VAL A 59 -6.71 -13.58 -9.10
CA VAL A 59 -5.39 -14.23 -9.14
C VAL A 59 -5.33 -15.48 -8.25
N PHE A 60 -6.18 -15.53 -7.22
CA PHE A 60 -6.23 -16.61 -6.22
C PHE A 60 -7.68 -17.08 -6.02
N PRO A 61 -8.32 -17.67 -7.04
CA PRO A 61 -9.72 -18.06 -6.99
C PRO A 61 -10.03 -19.20 -6.02
N GLN A 62 -9.00 -19.85 -5.46
CA GLN A 62 -9.13 -20.90 -4.44
C GLN A 62 -9.02 -20.36 -3.02
N ASP A 63 -8.95 -19.04 -2.85
CA ASP A 63 -8.78 -18.35 -1.56
C ASP A 63 -7.54 -18.83 -0.77
N ASP A 64 -6.49 -19.26 -1.50
CA ASP A 64 -5.21 -19.74 -0.95
C ASP A 64 -4.18 -18.61 -0.75
N SER A 65 -4.62 -17.35 -0.87
CA SER A 65 -3.77 -16.18 -0.77
C SER A 65 -3.68 -15.61 0.64
N ILE A 66 -2.51 -15.09 0.99
CA ILE A 66 -2.31 -14.33 2.23
C ILE A 66 -2.00 -12.88 1.86
N TYR A 67 -2.74 -11.93 2.44
CA TYR A 67 -2.50 -10.50 2.25
C TYR A 67 -1.54 -9.97 3.31
N GLN A 68 -0.33 -9.59 2.90
CA GLN A 68 0.66 -8.99 3.79
C GLN A 68 0.72 -7.46 3.60
N GLN A 69 0.74 -6.73 4.71
CA GLN A 69 0.93 -5.28 4.78
C GLN A 69 1.88 -4.91 5.93
N ASN A 70 2.41 -3.68 5.95
CA ASN A 70 3.20 -3.21 7.08
C ASN A 70 2.31 -2.66 8.21
N ASN A 71 2.87 -2.53 9.42
CA ASN A 71 2.18 -2.05 10.62
C ASN A 71 2.09 -0.49 10.71
N ALA A 72 1.96 0.20 9.58
CA ALA A 72 1.83 1.66 9.61
C ALA A 72 0.47 2.07 10.20
N ASN A 73 0.41 3.16 10.97
CA ASN A 73 -0.83 3.63 11.62
C ASN A 73 -2.07 3.70 10.69
N PRO A 74 -1.98 4.11 9.41
CA PRO A 74 -3.13 4.10 8.50
C PRO A 74 -3.67 2.70 8.16
N HIS A 75 -2.86 1.65 8.37
CA HIS A 75 -3.15 0.27 8.00
C HIS A 75 -3.79 -0.53 9.12
N THR A 76 -3.50 -0.20 10.38
CA THR A 76 -3.98 -0.89 11.59
C THR A 76 -5.07 -0.14 12.34
N ALA A 77 -5.63 0.88 11.71
CA ALA A 77 -6.72 1.63 12.30
C ALA A 77 -8.01 0.79 12.26
N ASN A 78 -8.69 0.67 13.39
CA ASN A 78 -9.85 -0.20 13.63
C ASN A 78 -10.96 -0.20 12.56
N SER A 79 -11.12 0.86 11.77
CA SER A 79 -12.12 0.88 10.69
C SER A 79 -11.67 0.19 9.40
N VAL A 80 -10.36 0.09 9.15
CA VAL A 80 -9.79 -0.60 7.99
C VAL A 80 -9.85 -2.12 8.20
N ASP A 81 -9.58 -2.59 9.41
CA ASP A 81 -9.59 -4.02 9.73
C ASP A 81 -11.02 -4.59 9.73
N LYS A 82 -11.98 -3.87 10.33
CA LYS A 82 -13.40 -4.26 10.32
C LYS A 82 -14.00 -4.37 8.91
N GLN A 83 -13.51 -3.56 7.96
CA GLN A 83 -13.96 -3.61 6.57
C GLN A 83 -13.48 -4.87 5.85
N PHE A 84 -12.33 -5.43 6.24
CA PHE A 84 -11.76 -6.59 5.59
C PHE A 84 -12.33 -7.91 6.12
N GLU A 85 -12.62 -7.96 7.42
CA GLU A 85 -13.14 -9.16 8.10
C GLU A 85 -14.59 -9.52 7.68
N GLY A 86 -15.35 -8.56 7.14
CA GLY A 86 -16.70 -8.82 6.60
C GLY A 86 -16.73 -9.49 5.23
N ASP A 87 -15.62 -9.47 4.48
CA ASP A 87 -15.55 -9.88 3.07
C ASP A 87 -14.71 -11.15 2.82
N LEU A 88 -14.04 -11.68 3.85
CA LEU A 88 -13.28 -12.93 3.80
C LEU A 88 -13.55 -13.76 5.06
N THR A 89 -13.54 -15.09 4.94
CA THR A 89 -13.67 -16.01 6.09
C THR A 89 -12.66 -15.66 7.19
N PRO A 90 -13.07 -15.71 8.47
CA PRO A 90 -12.22 -15.27 9.56
C PRO A 90 -11.04 -16.22 9.72
N GLY A 91 -9.85 -15.68 9.50
CA GLY A 91 -8.62 -16.36 9.85
C GLY A 91 -7.57 -16.29 8.76
N PHE A 92 -7.04 -15.10 8.48
CA PHE A 92 -5.64 -14.89 8.11
C PHE A 92 -5.37 -13.39 8.03
N LEU A 93 -5.25 -12.76 9.20
CA LEU A 93 -4.56 -11.47 9.36
C LEU A 93 -3.47 -11.72 10.40
N THR A 94 -2.21 -11.71 9.97
CA THR A 94 -1.03 -11.54 10.85
C THR A 94 -0.31 -10.28 10.43
#